data_AF-A0A351JQ39-F1
#
_entry.id   AF-A0A351JQ39-F1
#
_cell.length_a   1.000
_cell.length_b   1.000
_cell.length_c   1.000
_cell.angle_alpha   90.00
_cell.angle_beta   90.00
_cell.angle_gamma   90.00
#
_symmetry.space_group_name_H-M   'P 1'
#
loop_
_entity.id
_entity.type
_entity.pdbx_description
1 polymer ?
#
loop_
_entity_poly.entity_id
_entity_poly.type
_entity_poly.pdbx_seq_one_letter_code
_entity_poly.pdbx_strand_id
1 'polypeptide(L)'
;MNMSQIPHLPPKTCNIQTHKRLQRLPLLLFVAFLSFLAGISGGLASITWISPPAGPASRFTPVSRTIGDATVEMPNPLLENEMKQQMIGLFDTRKKIGSAWYKTDGRIADAVLLTDNGWAVAALPAYKAGDELSWEGVDFRGNTFSVEEVKKENIFGLVFLRFSGNQFVPVSFSDVDNMHAGSIFWAVAKQEWTLVDVSSRVSLESPSGFLVWKPHYEFVVSSTASEGQILFTLSGEFAGFVGSDGHIIPATFIPGEIQSVLTTGTFLYEALPYAGLLVEGFSAEDAKDWLFGFLVTGGVLPKSSPIQKNDLIIGIEGKPIDPLLLHYQVLRAPKTMTLTILRGKEEIDVMVSKVLVEP
;
A
#
# COMPACT_ATOMS: atom_id res chain seq x y z
N MET A 1 20.23 73.62 8.81
CA MET A 1 19.72 74.94 9.25
C MET A 1 19.09 74.78 10.62
N ASN A 2 19.83 75.10 11.69
CA ASN A 2 19.31 75.13 13.06
C ASN A 2 18.70 76.51 13.31
N MET A 3 17.37 76.61 13.29
CA MET A 3 16.69 77.79 13.83
C MET A 3 16.68 77.70 15.35
N SER A 4 17.30 78.68 16.00
CA SER A 4 17.29 78.89 17.44
C SER A 4 15.86 78.95 17.97
N GLN A 5 15.52 78.02 18.86
CA GLN A 5 14.23 77.98 19.51
C GLN A 5 14.14 79.11 20.54
N ILE A 6 13.13 79.96 20.41
CA ILE A 6 12.92 81.11 21.29
C ILE A 6 12.58 80.60 22.70
N PRO A 7 13.32 81.00 23.76
CA PRO A 7 13.39 80.30 25.05
C PRO A 7 12.13 80.38 25.94
N HIS A 8 11.07 81.08 25.50
CA HIS A 8 9.88 81.30 26.33
C HIS A 8 8.61 80.60 25.82
N LEU A 9 8.69 79.84 24.72
CA LEU A 9 7.56 79.03 24.27
C LEU A 9 7.65 77.61 24.86
N PRO A 10 6.57 77.07 25.45
CA PRO A 10 6.56 75.69 25.90
C PRO A 10 6.89 74.75 24.72
N PRO A 11 7.66 73.68 24.94
CA PRO A 11 8.06 72.77 23.87
C PRO A 11 6.81 72.21 23.18
N LYS A 12 6.87 72.00 21.85
CA LYS A 12 5.77 71.44 21.07
C LYS A 12 5.32 70.14 21.71
N THR A 13 4.18 70.15 22.40
CA THR A 13 3.62 68.97 23.04
C THR A 13 3.13 68.04 21.94
N CYS A 14 3.73 66.86 21.84
CA CYS A 14 3.26 65.83 20.92
C CYS A 14 1.81 65.47 21.30
N ASN A 15 0.91 65.40 20.31
CA ASN A 15 -0.47 65.03 20.57
C ASN A 15 -0.51 63.58 21.12
N ILE A 16 -0.84 63.46 22.40
CA ILE A 16 -0.83 62.20 23.16
C ILE A 16 -1.72 61.14 22.49
N GLN A 17 -2.81 61.56 21.83
CA GLN A 17 -3.71 60.64 21.13
C GLN A 17 -3.03 60.00 19.90
N THR A 18 -2.27 60.78 19.14
CA THR A 18 -1.53 60.28 17.97
C THR A 18 -0.41 59.33 18.39
N HIS A 19 0.29 59.64 19.48
CA HIS A 19 1.34 58.77 20.02
C HIS A 19 0.79 57.43 20.50
N LYS A 20 -0.34 57.42 21.22
CA LYS A 20 -1.03 56.19 21.64
C LYS A 20 -1.55 55.36 20.46
N ARG A 21 -2.01 56.00 19.37
CA ARG A 21 -2.40 55.29 18.13
C ARG A 21 -1.19 54.65 17.45
N LEU A 22 -0.07 55.36 17.36
CA LEU A 22 1.17 54.83 16.77
C LEU A 22 1.73 53.64 17.55
N GLN A 23 1.66 53.67 18.88
CA GLN A 23 2.11 52.55 19.73
C GLN A 23 1.28 51.28 19.55
N ARG A 24 0.02 51.39 19.10
CA ARG A 24 -0.87 50.23 18.86
C ARG A 24 -0.78 49.67 17.43
N LEU A 25 -0.18 50.41 16.50
CA LEU A 25 0.03 49.99 15.12
C LEU A 25 0.80 48.67 14.97
N PRO A 26 1.94 48.43 15.67
CA PRO A 26 2.68 47.18 15.53
C PRO A 26 1.87 45.97 16.02
N LEU A 27 1.07 46.13 17.08
CA LEU A 27 0.19 45.08 17.58
C LEU A 27 -0.89 44.73 16.55
N LEU A 28 -1.48 45.74 15.91
CA LEU A 28 -2.50 45.53 14.87
C LEU A 28 -1.91 44.80 13.66
N LEU A 29 -0.72 45.20 13.20
CA LEU A 29 0.00 44.52 12.12
C LEU A 29 0.33 43.07 12.47
N PHE A 30 0.75 42.82 13.71
CA PHE A 30 1.04 41.47 14.19
C PHE A 30 -0.21 40.58 14.19
N VAL A 31 -1.34 41.08 14.68
CA VAL A 31 -2.62 40.34 14.65
C VAL A 31 -3.08 40.08 13.21
N ALA A 32 -2.95 41.07 12.32
CA ALA A 32 -3.30 40.88 10.90
C ALA A 32 -2.45 39.79 10.24
N PHE A 33 -1.16 39.75 10.55
CA PHE A 33 -0.25 38.72 10.04
C PHE A 33 -0.59 37.32 10.55
N LEU A 34 -0.91 37.17 11.84
CA LEU A 34 -1.35 35.89 12.41
C LEU A 34 -2.67 35.41 11.79
N SER A 35 -3.65 36.30 11.60
CA SER A 35 -4.90 35.96 10.93
C SER A 35 -4.69 35.50 9.50
N PHE A 36 -3.74 36.10 8.78
CA PHE A 36 -3.38 35.68 7.42
C PHE A 36 -2.76 34.28 7.40
N LEU A 37 -1.83 33.98 8.31
CA LEU A 37 -1.23 32.64 8.44
C LEU A 37 -2.27 31.56 8.81
N ALA A 38 -3.20 31.89 9.71
CA ALA A 38 -4.31 31.01 10.07
C ALA A 38 -5.23 30.74 8.87
N GLY A 39 -5.51 31.77 8.06
CA GLY A 39 -6.28 31.65 6.82
C GLY A 39 -5.61 30.74 5.79
N ILE A 40 -4.30 30.87 5.57
CA ILE A 40 -3.53 29.98 4.67
C ILE A 40 -3.59 28.54 5.18
N SER A 41 -3.36 28.34 6.48
CA SER A 41 -3.35 27.01 7.09
C SER A 41 -4.72 26.33 6.99
N GLY A 42 -5.80 27.06 7.28
CA GLY A 42 -7.17 26.57 7.13
C GLY A 42 -7.56 26.29 5.67
N GLY A 43 -7.10 27.12 4.73
CA GLY A 43 -7.29 26.91 3.30
C GLY A 43 -6.61 25.64 2.79
N LEU A 44 -5.34 25.42 3.16
CA LEU A 44 -4.60 24.20 2.82
C LEU A 44 -5.24 22.95 3.44
N ALA A 45 -5.66 23.01 4.71
CA ALA A 45 -6.36 21.90 5.35
C ALA A 45 -7.70 21.59 4.68
N SER A 46 -8.45 22.60 4.27
CA SER A 46 -9.76 22.42 3.60
C SER A 46 -9.62 21.79 2.20
N ILE A 47 -8.53 22.07 1.48
CA ILE A 47 -8.25 21.44 0.19
C ILE A 47 -8.11 19.91 0.34
N THR A 48 -7.55 19.43 1.46
CA THR A 48 -7.43 17.97 1.70
C THR A 48 -8.76 17.26 1.93
N TRP A 49 -9.80 17.98 2.40
CA TRP A 49 -11.12 17.42 2.70
C TRP A 49 -12.16 17.64 1.60
N ILE A 50 -12.04 18.75 0.85
CA ILE A 50 -12.99 19.13 -0.21
C ILE A 50 -12.53 18.64 -1.57
N SER A 51 -11.22 18.38 -1.75
CA SER A 51 -10.78 17.68 -2.95
C SER A 51 -11.40 16.29 -2.94
N PRO A 52 -12.25 15.92 -3.92
CA PRO A 52 -12.60 14.51 -4.07
C PRO A 52 -11.29 13.72 -4.14
N PRO A 53 -11.24 12.49 -3.59
CA PRO A 53 -10.13 11.60 -3.89
C PRO A 53 -10.00 11.64 -5.40
N ALA A 54 -8.79 11.89 -5.91
CA ALA A 54 -8.55 11.84 -7.32
C ALA A 54 -8.96 10.43 -7.77
N GLY A 55 -10.19 10.32 -8.30
CA GLY A 55 -10.62 9.15 -9.05
C GLY A 55 -9.59 8.90 -10.14
N PRO A 56 -9.50 7.66 -10.64
CA PRO A 56 -8.37 7.18 -11.43
C PRO A 56 -7.99 8.24 -12.45
N ALA A 57 -6.76 8.74 -12.29
CA ALA A 57 -6.19 9.81 -13.08
C ALA A 57 -6.45 9.54 -14.56
N SER A 58 -6.70 10.62 -15.30
CA SER A 58 -6.74 10.72 -16.75
C SER A 58 -6.19 9.47 -17.44
N ARG A 59 -7.03 8.77 -18.22
CA ARG A 59 -6.61 7.64 -19.06
C ARG A 59 -5.38 8.04 -19.87
N PHE A 60 -4.19 7.68 -19.39
CA PHE A 60 -2.95 7.90 -20.11
C PHE A 60 -2.91 6.83 -21.19
N THR A 61 -3.03 7.25 -22.44
CA THR A 61 -3.02 6.35 -23.58
C THR A 61 -1.64 5.70 -23.68
N PRO A 62 -1.55 4.36 -23.77
CA PRO A 62 -0.29 3.70 -24.07
C PRO A 62 0.28 4.27 -25.38
N VAL A 63 1.60 4.48 -25.41
CA VAL A 63 2.27 4.93 -26.62
C VAL A 63 2.78 3.70 -27.34
N SER A 64 2.21 3.40 -28.51
CA SER A 64 2.76 2.38 -29.39
C SER A 64 4.06 2.89 -30.01
N ARG A 65 5.18 2.20 -29.74
CA ARG A 65 6.45 2.43 -30.44
C ARG A 65 6.73 1.28 -31.39
N THR A 66 7.03 1.61 -32.64
CA THR A 66 7.51 0.63 -33.61
C THR A 66 9.02 0.47 -33.42
N ILE A 67 9.46 -0.71 -32.99
CA ILE A 67 10.88 -1.09 -32.90
C ILE A 67 11.12 -2.20 -33.93
N GLY A 68 11.70 -1.85 -35.07
CA GLY A 68 11.79 -2.77 -36.21
C GLY A 68 10.42 -3.04 -36.83
N ASP A 69 10.05 -4.32 -36.97
CA ASP A 69 8.73 -4.75 -37.49
C ASP A 69 7.68 -4.98 -36.38
N ALA A 70 8.04 -4.79 -35.11
CA ALA A 70 7.16 -5.02 -33.97
C ALA A 70 6.62 -3.70 -33.39
N THR A 71 5.31 -3.67 -33.12
CA THR A 71 4.65 -2.61 -32.36
C THR A 71 4.64 -3.00 -30.89
N VAL A 72 5.39 -2.29 -30.06
CA VAL A 72 5.43 -2.51 -28.60
C VAL A 72 4.67 -1.38 -27.92
N GLU A 73 3.70 -1.73 -27.09
CA GLU A 73 3.02 -0.75 -26.24
C GLU A 73 3.88 -0.47 -25.01
N MET A 74 4.16 0.80 -24.76
CA MET A 74 4.93 1.25 -23.61
C MET A 74 4.18 2.35 -22.85
N PRO A 75 4.46 2.53 -21.55
CA PRO A 75 4.02 3.70 -20.83
C PRO A 75 4.51 4.98 -21.54
N ASN A 76 3.82 6.09 -21.32
CA ASN A 76 4.36 7.39 -21.70
C ASN A 76 5.73 7.59 -21.01
N PRO A 77 6.78 8.07 -21.69
CA PRO A 77 8.11 8.29 -21.11
C PRO A 77 8.15 9.08 -19.80
N LEU A 78 7.19 9.98 -19.53
CA LEU A 78 7.09 10.64 -18.22
C LEU A 78 6.75 9.64 -17.11
N LEU A 79 5.68 8.88 -17.31
CA LEU A 79 5.21 7.85 -16.37
C LEU A 79 6.27 6.75 -16.20
N GLU A 80 6.90 6.34 -17.30
CA GLU A 80 8.01 5.37 -17.27
C GLU A 80 9.15 5.84 -16.36
N ASN A 81 9.54 7.11 -16.46
CA ASN A 81 10.60 7.68 -15.63
C ASN A 81 10.20 7.82 -14.15
N GLU A 82 8.93 8.12 -13.87
CA GLU A 82 8.39 8.16 -12.51
C GLU A 82 8.40 6.77 -11.88
N MET A 83 7.90 5.76 -12.59
CA MET A 83 7.90 4.38 -12.09
C MET A 83 9.32 3.82 -11.93
N LYS A 84 10.24 4.12 -12.87
CA LYS A 84 11.67 3.74 -12.73
C LYS A 84 12.33 4.35 -11.49
N GLN A 85 11.92 5.55 -11.07
CA GLN A 85 12.43 6.18 -9.84
C GLN A 85 11.96 5.47 -8.56
N GLN A 86 10.83 4.75 -8.64
CA GLN A 86 10.24 4.00 -7.54
C GLN A 86 10.74 2.55 -7.47
N MET A 87 11.65 2.16 -8.37
CA MET A 87 12.19 0.81 -8.47
C MET A 87 13.70 0.80 -8.24
N ILE A 88 14.19 -0.30 -7.68
CA ILE A 88 15.61 -0.57 -7.53
C ILE A 88 15.89 -2.01 -7.94
N GLY A 89 16.87 -2.19 -8.83
CA GLY A 89 17.28 -3.52 -9.25
C GLY A 89 18.19 -4.14 -8.20
N LEU A 90 17.95 -5.38 -7.82
CA LEU A 90 18.77 -6.12 -6.86
C LEU A 90 19.78 -6.99 -7.61
N PHE A 91 21.07 -6.86 -7.28
CA PHE A 91 22.16 -7.53 -7.98
C PHE A 91 23.06 -8.33 -7.03
N ASP A 92 23.57 -9.46 -7.53
CA ASP A 92 24.57 -10.28 -6.86
C ASP A 92 25.98 -9.76 -7.15
N THR A 93 26.62 -9.20 -6.12
CA THR A 93 28.00 -8.69 -6.16
C THR A 93 29.02 -9.76 -6.52
N ARG A 94 28.77 -11.05 -6.26
CA ARG A 94 29.67 -12.16 -6.66
C ARG A 94 29.74 -12.33 -8.18
N LYS A 95 28.73 -11.81 -8.89
CA LYS A 95 28.63 -11.82 -10.35
C LYS A 95 29.01 -10.47 -10.98
N LYS A 96 29.55 -9.54 -10.19
CA LYS A 96 30.06 -8.25 -10.64
C LYS A 96 31.37 -8.42 -11.41
N ILE A 97 31.50 -7.70 -12.52
CA ILE A 97 32.68 -7.65 -13.39
C ILE A 97 33.19 -6.22 -13.40
N GLY A 98 34.32 -5.97 -12.75
CA GLY A 98 34.84 -4.62 -12.55
C GLY A 98 33.97 -3.80 -11.58
N SER A 99 33.81 -2.50 -11.85
CA SER A 99 33.08 -1.58 -10.95
C SER A 99 31.61 -1.39 -11.27
N ALA A 100 31.16 -1.64 -12.51
CA ALA A 100 29.82 -1.24 -12.97
C ALA A 100 29.05 -2.33 -13.74
N TRP A 101 29.70 -3.44 -14.10
CA TRP A 101 29.09 -4.47 -14.93
C TRP A 101 28.74 -5.69 -14.09
N TYR A 102 27.71 -6.42 -14.51
CA TYR A 102 27.33 -7.70 -13.93
C TYR A 102 27.18 -8.73 -15.05
N LYS A 103 27.34 -10.01 -14.71
CA LYS A 103 26.91 -11.09 -15.60
C LYS A 103 25.41 -10.97 -15.90
N THR A 104 24.96 -11.56 -17.01
CA THR A 104 23.55 -11.54 -17.43
C THR A 104 22.59 -12.16 -16.41
N ASP A 105 23.09 -13.08 -15.58
CA ASP A 105 22.40 -13.72 -14.46
C ASP A 105 22.72 -13.07 -13.11
N GLY A 106 23.33 -11.87 -13.12
CA GLY A 106 23.69 -11.07 -11.96
C GLY A 106 22.51 -10.36 -11.30
N ARG A 107 21.46 -10.03 -12.06
CA ARG A 107 20.24 -9.41 -11.53
C ARG A 107 19.36 -10.49 -10.91
N ILE A 108 19.06 -10.33 -9.63
CA ILE A 108 18.32 -11.29 -8.81
C ILE A 108 16.82 -11.01 -8.91
N ALA A 109 16.42 -9.77 -8.66
CA ALA A 109 15.03 -9.33 -8.69
C ALA A 109 14.94 -7.82 -8.87
N ASP A 110 13.72 -7.33 -9.06
CA ASP A 110 13.39 -5.91 -8.98
C ASP A 110 12.58 -5.66 -7.71
N ALA A 111 12.96 -4.62 -6.98
CA ALA A 111 12.31 -4.20 -5.75
C ALA A 111 11.62 -2.85 -5.94
N VAL A 112 10.52 -2.64 -5.23
CA VAL A 112 9.75 -1.40 -5.21
C VAL A 112 10.05 -0.65 -3.93
N LEU A 113 10.35 0.64 -4.03
CA LEU A 113 10.65 1.52 -2.91
C LEU A 113 9.35 1.88 -2.17
N LEU A 114 9.32 1.57 -0.87
CA LEU A 114 8.18 1.80 0.02
C LEU A 114 8.27 3.13 0.77
N THR A 115 9.48 3.62 0.98
CA THR A 115 9.75 4.77 1.86
C THR A 115 10.90 5.60 1.32
N ASP A 116 10.94 6.88 1.70
CA ASP A 116 11.98 7.83 1.33
C ASP A 116 13.35 7.53 1.96
N ASN A 117 13.34 6.78 3.05
CA ASN A 117 14.54 6.40 3.75
C ASN A 117 15.17 5.13 3.13
N GLY A 118 14.48 4.38 2.25
CA GLY A 118 15.09 3.25 1.52
C GLY A 118 14.61 1.86 1.89
N TRP A 119 13.47 1.72 2.59
CA TRP A 119 12.78 0.43 2.63
C TRP A 119 12.19 0.14 1.26
N ALA A 120 12.38 -1.08 0.80
CA ALA A 120 11.87 -1.62 -0.44
C ALA A 120 11.32 -3.03 -0.21
N VAL A 121 10.56 -3.54 -1.16
CA VAL A 121 10.05 -4.92 -1.16
C VAL A 121 10.27 -5.57 -2.52
N ALA A 122 10.60 -6.85 -2.52
CA ALA A 122 10.69 -7.68 -3.72
C ALA A 122 9.96 -9.01 -3.49
N ALA A 123 9.35 -9.55 -4.54
CA ALA A 123 8.87 -10.94 -4.54
C ALA A 123 10.05 -11.89 -4.78
N LEU A 124 10.45 -12.61 -3.74
CA LEU A 124 11.62 -13.48 -3.72
C LEU A 124 11.33 -14.75 -2.89
N PRO A 125 10.43 -15.63 -3.36
CA PRO A 125 10.03 -16.82 -2.58
C PRO A 125 11.20 -17.76 -2.30
N ALA A 126 12.16 -17.85 -3.24
CA ALA A 126 13.38 -18.65 -3.12
C ALA A 126 14.49 -18.03 -2.26
N TYR A 127 14.24 -16.94 -1.53
CA TYR A 127 15.24 -16.29 -0.67
C TYR A 127 15.76 -17.23 0.43
N LYS A 128 17.09 -17.23 0.59
CA LYS A 128 17.84 -17.92 1.63
C LYS A 128 18.64 -16.92 2.44
N ALA A 129 18.54 -17.02 3.77
CA ALA A 129 19.33 -16.19 4.67
C ALA A 129 20.84 -16.35 4.41
N GLY A 130 21.56 -15.22 4.41
CA GLY A 130 22.97 -15.12 4.07
C GLY A 130 23.26 -14.70 2.62
N ASP A 131 22.31 -14.85 1.69
CA ASP A 131 22.50 -14.39 0.31
C ASP A 131 22.58 -12.85 0.25
N GLU A 132 21.87 -12.16 1.13
CA GLU A 132 21.80 -10.70 1.24
C GLU A 132 23.14 -10.02 1.47
N LEU A 133 24.11 -10.74 2.07
CA LEU A 133 25.47 -10.23 2.29
C LEU A 133 26.21 -9.96 0.98
N SER A 134 25.77 -10.58 -0.11
CA SER A 134 26.33 -10.40 -1.45
C SER A 134 25.41 -9.56 -2.34
N TRP A 135 24.44 -8.83 -1.79
CA TRP A 135 23.49 -8.06 -2.58
C TRP A 135 23.81 -6.56 -2.57
N GLU A 136 23.57 -5.92 -3.71
CA GLU A 136 23.52 -4.46 -3.82
C GLU A 136 22.32 -4.03 -4.65
N GLY A 137 21.74 -2.88 -4.29
CA GLY A 137 20.69 -2.23 -5.05
C GLY A 137 21.28 -1.28 -6.08
N VAL A 138 20.72 -1.25 -7.28
CA VAL A 138 21.10 -0.32 -8.35
C VAL A 138 19.86 0.42 -8.83
N ASP A 139 19.86 1.76 -8.69
CA ASP A 139 18.74 2.58 -9.17
C ASP A 139 18.76 2.74 -10.70
N PHE A 140 17.72 3.39 -11.23
CA PHE A 140 17.62 3.67 -12.67
C PHE A 140 18.70 4.62 -13.21
N ARG A 141 19.43 5.34 -12.34
CA ARG A 141 20.56 6.22 -12.71
C ARG A 141 21.90 5.49 -12.65
N GLY A 142 21.91 4.24 -12.19
CA GLY A 142 23.12 3.43 -12.02
C GLY A 142 23.85 3.67 -10.69
N ASN A 143 23.24 4.38 -9.73
CA ASN A 143 23.81 4.51 -8.39
C ASN A 143 23.65 3.19 -7.63
N THR A 144 24.69 2.81 -6.91
CA THR A 144 24.74 1.57 -6.12
C THR A 144 24.49 1.84 -4.64
N PHE A 145 23.69 1.00 -4.00
CA PHE A 145 23.34 1.11 -2.58
C PHE A 145 23.55 -0.25 -1.90
N SER A 146 24.17 -0.27 -0.73
CA SER A 146 24.32 -1.49 0.07
C SER A 146 23.00 -1.86 0.75
N VAL A 147 22.76 -3.16 0.94
CA VAL A 147 21.64 -3.67 1.74
C VAL A 147 22.05 -3.67 3.22
N GLU A 148 21.32 -2.93 4.06
CA GLU A 148 21.58 -2.78 5.49
C GLU A 148 20.80 -3.81 6.34
N GLU A 149 19.55 -4.08 5.94
CA GLU A 149 18.65 -4.96 6.68
C GLU A 149 17.77 -5.73 5.70
N VAL A 150 17.47 -6.99 6.03
CA VAL A 150 16.57 -7.85 5.26
C VAL A 150 15.59 -8.54 6.19
N LYS A 151 14.31 -8.52 5.84
CA LYS A 151 13.23 -9.18 6.56
C LYS A 151 12.40 -9.99 5.57
N LYS A 152 12.36 -11.31 5.77
CA LYS A 152 11.53 -12.21 4.98
C LYS A 152 10.13 -12.31 5.57
N GLU A 153 9.17 -12.14 4.70
CA GLU A 153 7.76 -12.45 4.90
C GLU A 153 7.48 -13.83 4.28
N ASN A 154 6.84 -14.72 5.03
CA ASN A 154 6.72 -16.12 4.65
C ASN A 154 5.40 -16.49 3.96
N ILE A 155 4.32 -15.73 4.19
CA ILE A 155 2.98 -16.01 3.67
C ILE A 155 2.94 -15.78 2.17
N PHE A 156 3.46 -14.65 1.71
CA PHE A 156 3.42 -14.20 0.31
C PHE A 156 4.78 -14.32 -0.38
N GLY A 157 5.83 -14.75 0.33
CA GLY A 157 7.17 -14.89 -0.23
C GLY A 157 7.82 -13.54 -0.56
N LEU A 158 7.46 -12.50 0.19
CA LEU A 158 8.01 -11.16 0.04
C LEU A 158 9.29 -10.99 0.87
N VAL A 159 10.22 -10.20 0.35
CA VAL A 159 11.44 -9.83 1.05
C VAL A 159 11.52 -8.32 1.13
N PHE A 160 11.50 -7.82 2.35
CA PHE A 160 11.66 -6.40 2.65
C PHE A 160 13.14 -6.12 2.86
N LEU A 161 13.65 -5.15 2.11
CA LEU A 161 15.06 -4.76 2.13
C LEU A 161 15.17 -3.31 2.55
N ARG A 162 16.23 -3.02 3.30
CA ARG A 162 16.64 -1.68 3.66
C ARG A 162 17.90 -1.33 2.89
N PHE A 163 17.85 -0.32 2.03
CA PHE A 163 19.03 0.19 1.34
C PHE A 163 19.66 1.37 2.09
N SER A 164 20.99 1.42 2.08
CA SER A 164 21.76 2.54 2.60
C SER A 164 21.50 3.79 1.76
N GLY A 165 21.02 4.88 2.36
CA GLY A 165 20.78 6.13 1.64
C GLY A 165 19.54 6.86 2.15
N ASN A 166 19.15 7.91 1.42
CA ASN A 166 17.94 8.67 1.66
C ASN A 166 17.45 9.30 0.35
N GLN A 167 16.31 10.00 0.40
CA GLN A 167 15.70 10.69 -0.75
C GLN A 167 15.26 9.73 -1.85
N PHE A 168 14.91 8.50 -1.48
CA PHE A 168 14.24 7.58 -2.37
C PHE A 168 12.83 8.09 -2.68
N VAL A 169 12.31 7.74 -3.85
CA VAL A 169 10.93 8.10 -4.24
C VAL A 169 10.04 6.90 -3.93
N PRO A 170 9.19 6.95 -2.89
CA PRO A 170 8.30 5.85 -2.58
C PRO A 170 7.19 5.73 -3.62
N VAL A 171 6.68 4.51 -3.74
CA VAL A 171 5.56 4.20 -4.63
C VAL A 171 4.21 4.59 -4.02
N SER A 172 3.20 4.82 -4.86
CA SER A 172 1.79 4.83 -4.46
C SER A 172 1.20 3.43 -4.58
N PHE A 173 0.31 3.04 -3.67
CA PHE A 173 -0.32 1.72 -3.68
C PHE A 173 -1.68 1.81 -4.38
N SER A 174 -1.99 0.84 -5.24
CA SER A 174 -3.33 0.73 -5.82
C SER A 174 -4.30 0.05 -4.84
N ASP A 175 -5.58 0.39 -4.97
CA ASP A 175 -6.65 -0.30 -4.25
C ASP A 175 -6.91 -1.69 -4.84
N VAL A 176 -7.20 -2.66 -3.98
CA VAL A 176 -7.53 -4.02 -4.39
C VAL A 176 -8.83 -4.05 -5.18
N ASP A 177 -9.73 -3.10 -4.95
CA ASP A 177 -10.98 -2.94 -5.69
C ASP A 177 -10.76 -2.65 -7.19
N ASN A 178 -9.58 -2.16 -7.58
CA ASN A 178 -9.19 -1.96 -8.97
C ASN A 178 -8.74 -3.26 -9.67
N MET A 179 -8.60 -4.36 -8.93
CA MET A 179 -8.14 -5.65 -9.43
C MET A 179 -9.34 -6.59 -9.63
N HIS A 180 -9.75 -6.75 -10.88
CA HIS A 180 -10.81 -7.67 -11.28
C HIS A 180 -10.44 -8.36 -12.59
N ALA A 181 -11.17 -9.41 -12.97
CA ALA A 181 -10.97 -10.04 -14.29
C ALA A 181 -11.12 -8.99 -15.40
N GLY A 182 -10.16 -8.97 -16.33
CA GLY A 182 -10.06 -7.95 -17.38
C GLY A 182 -9.35 -6.65 -16.99
N SER A 183 -8.93 -6.46 -15.73
CA SER A 183 -8.03 -5.37 -15.37
C SER A 183 -6.70 -5.51 -16.12
N ILE A 184 -6.13 -4.39 -16.55
CA ILE A 184 -4.87 -4.34 -17.30
C ILE A 184 -3.80 -3.64 -16.47
N PHE A 185 -2.62 -4.24 -16.43
CA PHE A 185 -1.45 -3.75 -15.69
C PHE A 185 -0.22 -3.70 -16.59
N TRP A 186 0.71 -2.81 -16.24
CA TRP A 186 2.09 -2.87 -16.68
C TRP A 186 2.83 -3.89 -15.82
N ALA A 187 3.27 -4.99 -16.42
CA ALA A 187 4.24 -5.89 -15.82
C ALA A 187 5.65 -5.46 -16.18
N VAL A 188 6.52 -5.40 -15.18
CA VAL A 188 7.89 -4.91 -15.31
C VAL A 188 8.87 -5.93 -14.77
N ALA A 189 9.81 -6.35 -15.61
CA ALA A 189 11.00 -7.08 -15.18
C ALA A 189 12.19 -6.62 -16.00
N LYS A 190 13.34 -6.47 -15.35
CA LYS A 190 14.61 -6.13 -16.05
C LYS A 190 14.52 -4.85 -16.90
N GLN A 191 13.67 -3.91 -16.50
CA GLN A 191 13.35 -2.66 -17.22
C GLN A 191 12.58 -2.84 -18.55
N GLU A 192 12.07 -4.04 -18.82
CA GLU A 192 11.15 -4.31 -19.91
C GLU A 192 9.71 -4.17 -19.43
N TRP A 193 8.89 -3.50 -20.23
CA TRP A 193 7.49 -3.21 -19.93
C TRP A 193 6.60 -4.04 -20.84
N THR A 194 5.67 -4.77 -20.25
CA THR A 194 4.70 -5.58 -20.98
C THR A 194 3.32 -5.36 -20.41
N LEU A 195 2.30 -5.22 -21.27
CA LEU A 195 0.92 -5.24 -20.80
C LEU A 195 0.49 -6.67 -20.48
N VAL A 196 -0.12 -6.81 -19.31
CA VAL A 196 -0.72 -8.07 -18.86
C VAL A 196 -2.14 -7.76 -18.41
N ASP A 197 -3.04 -8.69 -18.69
CA ASP A 197 -4.42 -8.64 -18.23
C ASP A 197 -4.64 -9.69 -17.14
N VAL A 198 -5.57 -9.40 -16.24
CA VAL A 198 -6.06 -10.37 -15.27
C VAL A 198 -7.01 -11.32 -15.98
N SER A 199 -6.52 -12.52 -16.27
CA SER A 199 -7.23 -13.52 -17.07
C SER A 199 -8.46 -14.07 -16.37
N SER A 200 -8.29 -14.47 -15.10
CA SER A 200 -9.28 -15.23 -14.37
C SER A 200 -9.01 -15.18 -12.87
N ARG A 201 -10.04 -15.58 -12.13
CA ARG A 201 -9.98 -15.82 -10.70
C ARG A 201 -9.92 -17.31 -10.47
N VAL A 202 -8.94 -17.77 -9.70
CA VAL A 202 -8.82 -19.16 -9.30
C VAL A 202 -9.23 -19.31 -7.85
N SER A 203 -10.14 -20.24 -7.59
CA SER A 203 -10.49 -20.65 -6.22
C SER A 203 -9.39 -21.58 -5.71
N LEU A 204 -8.87 -21.32 -4.51
CA LEU A 204 -7.81 -22.14 -3.91
C LEU A 204 -8.35 -23.43 -3.25
N GLU A 205 -9.48 -23.96 -3.75
CA GLU A 205 -10.35 -24.95 -3.09
C GLU A 205 -9.62 -25.99 -2.24
N SER A 206 -10.04 -26.09 -0.97
CA SER A 206 -9.53 -27.04 0.00
C SER A 206 -10.70 -27.82 0.60
N PRO A 207 -10.77 -29.15 0.42
CA PRO A 207 -11.87 -29.96 0.94
C PRO A 207 -11.93 -30.00 2.47
N SER A 208 -10.86 -29.60 3.17
CA SER A 208 -10.81 -29.55 4.64
C SER A 208 -11.19 -28.19 5.23
N GLY A 209 -11.48 -27.18 4.40
CA GLY A 209 -11.68 -25.80 4.84
C GLY A 209 -10.40 -25.00 4.99
N PHE A 210 -10.55 -23.68 5.16
CA PHE A 210 -9.47 -22.69 5.20
C PHE A 210 -9.51 -21.89 6.48
N LEU A 211 -8.37 -21.35 6.88
CA LEU A 211 -8.34 -20.29 7.88
C LEU A 211 -8.92 -19.02 7.27
N VAL A 212 -9.82 -18.36 8.01
CA VAL A 212 -10.59 -17.19 7.52
C VAL A 212 -9.70 -16.03 7.06
N TRP A 213 -8.45 -15.97 7.53
CA TRP A 213 -7.46 -14.94 7.18
C TRP A 213 -6.50 -15.33 6.05
N LYS A 214 -6.58 -16.55 5.52
CA LYS A 214 -5.80 -16.94 4.33
C LYS A 214 -6.56 -16.59 3.06
N PRO A 215 -5.87 -16.25 1.95
CA PRO A 215 -6.52 -16.05 0.67
C PRO A 215 -7.37 -17.27 0.28
N HIS A 216 -8.57 -17.02 -0.23
CA HIS A 216 -9.49 -18.07 -0.73
C HIS A 216 -9.57 -18.07 -2.26
N TYR A 217 -9.30 -16.90 -2.84
CA TYR A 217 -9.23 -16.66 -4.27
C TYR A 217 -7.96 -15.92 -4.57
N GLU A 218 -7.37 -16.22 -5.73
CA GLU A 218 -6.25 -15.47 -6.28
C GLU A 218 -6.58 -15.02 -7.69
N PHE A 219 -6.11 -13.82 -8.03
CA PHE A 219 -6.14 -13.31 -9.39
C PHE A 219 -4.95 -13.86 -10.15
N VAL A 220 -5.15 -14.25 -11.41
CA VAL A 220 -4.09 -14.82 -12.25
C VAL A 220 -3.91 -13.92 -13.48
N VAL A 221 -2.68 -13.47 -13.71
CA VAL A 221 -2.32 -12.75 -14.95
C VAL A 221 -2.26 -13.70 -16.14
N SER A 222 -2.52 -13.19 -17.34
CA SER A 222 -2.39 -13.96 -18.57
C SER A 222 -0.95 -14.45 -18.78
N SER A 223 -0.81 -15.54 -19.56
CA SER A 223 0.38 -16.42 -19.64
C SER A 223 1.69 -15.77 -20.16
N THR A 224 1.73 -14.46 -20.33
CA THR A 224 2.91 -13.70 -20.76
C THR A 224 3.73 -13.16 -19.58
N ALA A 225 3.17 -13.18 -18.37
CA ALA A 225 3.86 -12.70 -17.18
C ALA A 225 4.82 -13.74 -16.58
N SER A 226 5.93 -13.26 -16.02
CA SER A 226 6.92 -14.07 -15.32
C SER A 226 6.90 -13.78 -13.83
N GLU A 227 7.15 -14.80 -13.01
CA GLU A 227 7.31 -14.67 -11.56
C GLU A 227 8.34 -13.59 -11.19
N GLY A 228 8.04 -12.81 -10.16
CA GLY A 228 8.85 -11.69 -9.68
C GLY A 228 8.62 -10.37 -10.43
N GLN A 229 7.82 -10.36 -11.51
CA GLN A 229 7.47 -9.10 -12.18
C GLN A 229 6.68 -8.17 -11.26
N ILE A 230 6.98 -6.88 -11.34
CA ILE A 230 6.24 -5.83 -10.63
C ILE A 230 5.05 -5.43 -11.49
N LEU A 231 3.88 -5.32 -10.88
CA LEU A 231 2.65 -4.86 -11.52
C LEU A 231 2.37 -3.41 -11.13
N PHE A 232 2.25 -2.54 -12.12
CA PHE A 232 1.73 -1.19 -11.98
C PHE A 232 0.40 -1.04 -12.70
N THR A 233 -0.52 -0.25 -12.15
CA THR A 233 -1.69 0.21 -12.89
C THR A 233 -1.27 1.07 -14.08
N LEU A 234 -2.20 1.32 -15.01
CA LEU A 234 -1.97 2.26 -16.10
C LEU A 234 -1.72 3.70 -15.63
N SER A 235 -2.04 4.03 -14.36
CA SER A 235 -1.75 5.32 -13.72
C SER A 235 -0.42 5.34 -12.96
N GLY A 236 0.35 4.24 -12.94
CA GLY A 236 1.64 4.15 -12.26
C GLY A 236 1.56 3.84 -10.77
N GLU A 237 0.41 3.39 -10.26
CA GLU A 237 0.28 2.90 -8.89
C GLU A 237 0.76 1.45 -8.83
N PHE A 238 1.49 1.09 -7.79
CA PHE A 238 1.92 -0.29 -7.57
C PHE A 238 0.75 -1.16 -7.14
N ALA A 239 0.45 -2.16 -7.97
CA ALA A 239 -0.67 -3.08 -7.81
C ALA A 239 -0.26 -4.41 -7.17
N GLY A 240 1.03 -4.79 -7.26
CA GLY A 240 1.53 -6.00 -6.63
C GLY A 240 2.69 -6.65 -7.39
N PHE A 241 2.92 -7.92 -7.11
CA PHE A 241 3.88 -8.75 -7.83
C PHE A 241 3.20 -9.91 -8.52
N VAL A 242 3.84 -10.45 -9.55
CA VAL A 242 3.51 -11.76 -10.11
C VAL A 242 4.23 -12.83 -9.30
N GLY A 243 3.49 -13.70 -8.65
CA GLY A 243 3.98 -14.89 -7.94
C GLY A 243 4.14 -16.10 -8.86
N SER A 244 4.31 -17.28 -8.25
CA SER A 244 4.36 -18.55 -8.97
C SER A 244 3.06 -18.80 -9.74
N ASP A 245 3.13 -19.55 -10.84
CA ASP A 245 1.98 -19.93 -11.69
C ASP A 245 1.11 -18.76 -12.20
N GLY A 246 1.64 -17.53 -12.16
CA GLY A 246 0.95 -16.32 -12.61
C GLY A 246 -0.04 -15.74 -11.59
N HIS A 247 -0.05 -16.23 -10.35
CA HIS A 247 -0.86 -15.64 -9.28
C HIS A 247 -0.39 -14.23 -8.95
N ILE A 248 -1.30 -13.31 -8.68
CA ILE A 248 -0.95 -11.95 -8.27
C ILE A 248 -0.83 -11.92 -6.75
N ILE A 249 0.27 -11.34 -6.25
CA ILE A 249 0.46 -10.94 -4.86
C ILE A 249 0.08 -9.45 -4.77
N PRO A 250 -1.12 -9.09 -4.30
CA PRO A 250 -1.59 -7.71 -4.27
C PRO A 250 -0.75 -6.81 -3.37
N ALA A 251 -0.52 -5.58 -3.81
CA ALA A 251 0.21 -4.57 -3.05
C ALA A 251 -0.47 -4.19 -1.73
N THR A 252 -1.77 -4.47 -1.59
CA THR A 252 -2.58 -4.11 -0.43
C THR A 252 -2.12 -4.74 0.89
N PHE A 253 -1.35 -5.84 0.83
CA PHE A 253 -0.80 -6.50 2.02
C PHE A 253 0.43 -5.79 2.58
N ILE A 254 1.17 -5.07 1.73
CA ILE A 254 2.50 -4.55 2.04
C ILE A 254 2.49 -3.40 3.07
N PRO A 255 1.58 -2.39 3.01
CA PRO A 255 1.59 -1.28 3.96
C PRO A 255 1.44 -1.69 5.44
N GLY A 256 0.61 -2.69 5.73
CA GLY A 256 0.43 -3.17 7.11
C GLY A 256 1.67 -3.89 7.63
N GLU A 257 2.31 -4.69 6.76
CA GLU A 257 3.51 -5.46 7.11
C GLU A 257 4.72 -4.56 7.37
N ILE A 258 4.97 -3.57 6.50
CA ILE A 258 6.08 -2.65 6.71
C ILE A 258 5.91 -1.84 7.99
N GLN A 259 4.67 -1.43 8.34
CA GLN A 259 4.41 -0.75 9.60
C GLN A 259 4.75 -1.66 10.80
N SER A 260 4.44 -2.95 10.72
CA SER A 260 4.80 -3.94 11.76
C SER A 260 6.31 -4.06 11.93
N VAL A 261 7.05 -4.15 10.82
CA VAL A 261 8.53 -4.18 10.82
C VAL A 261 9.11 -2.90 11.40
N LEU A 262 8.62 -1.74 10.99
CA LEU A 262 9.12 -0.44 11.46
C LEU A 262 8.86 -0.20 12.95
N THR A 263 7.79 -0.77 13.51
CA THR A 263 7.39 -0.56 14.91
C THR A 263 7.93 -1.62 15.86
N THR A 264 7.98 -2.88 15.42
CA THR A 264 8.32 -4.03 16.29
C THR A 264 9.57 -4.78 15.86
N GLY A 265 10.11 -4.53 14.66
CA GLY A 265 11.27 -5.21 14.11
C GLY A 265 10.99 -6.61 13.53
N THR A 266 9.74 -7.07 13.58
CA THR A 266 9.28 -8.39 13.13
C THR A 266 7.92 -8.27 12.41
N PHE A 267 7.57 -9.25 11.58
CA PHE A 267 6.21 -9.37 11.07
C PHE A 267 5.32 -9.99 12.14
N LEU A 268 4.28 -9.26 12.55
CA LEU A 268 3.25 -9.76 13.46
C LEU A 268 1.93 -9.89 12.71
N TYR A 269 1.47 -11.14 12.57
CA TYR A 269 0.15 -11.43 12.01
C TYR A 269 -0.86 -11.57 13.14
N GLU A 270 -1.77 -10.60 13.25
CA GLU A 270 -2.93 -10.70 14.11
C GLU A 270 -4.16 -11.06 13.25
N ALA A 271 -4.71 -12.24 13.49
CA ALA A 271 -5.83 -12.76 12.70
C ALA A 271 -6.84 -13.52 13.55
N LEU A 272 -8.01 -13.82 12.97
CA LEU A 272 -9.00 -14.68 13.59
C LEU A 272 -8.64 -16.15 13.35
N PRO A 273 -8.49 -16.99 14.37
CA PRO A 273 -7.97 -18.36 14.21
C PRO A 273 -9.04 -19.37 13.74
N TYR A 274 -10.10 -18.89 13.09
CA TYR A 274 -11.25 -19.70 12.70
C TYR A 274 -11.00 -20.39 11.37
N ALA A 275 -11.40 -21.65 11.28
CA ALA A 275 -11.36 -22.43 10.04
C ALA A 275 -12.77 -22.75 9.56
N GLY A 276 -12.97 -22.78 8.24
CA GLY A 276 -14.30 -22.83 7.67
C GLY A 276 -14.34 -22.97 6.16
N LEU A 277 -15.54 -22.83 5.63
CA LEU A 277 -15.84 -22.88 4.20
C LEU A 277 -16.60 -21.63 3.81
N LEU A 278 -16.26 -21.05 2.66
CA LEU A 278 -17.16 -20.11 2.01
C LEU A 278 -18.37 -20.87 1.48
N VAL A 279 -19.56 -20.44 1.88
CA VAL A 279 -20.81 -21.07 1.49
C VAL A 279 -21.76 -20.02 0.93
N GLU A 280 -22.52 -20.45 -0.06
CA GLU A 280 -23.60 -19.69 -0.65
C GLU A 280 -24.87 -20.53 -0.52
N GLY A 281 -25.95 -19.92 -0.06
CA GLY A 281 -27.21 -20.61 0.20
C GLY A 281 -28.42 -19.72 -0.02
N PHE A 282 -29.59 -20.35 -0.13
CA PHE A 282 -30.88 -19.68 -0.23
C PHE A 282 -31.62 -19.80 1.11
N SER A 283 -32.27 -18.72 1.55
CA SER A 283 -33.25 -18.82 2.63
C SER A 283 -34.46 -19.61 2.15
N ALA A 284 -34.89 -20.61 2.93
CA ALA A 284 -36.03 -21.47 2.57
C ALA A 284 -37.38 -20.73 2.61
N GLU A 285 -37.45 -19.55 3.26
CA GLU A 285 -38.68 -18.76 3.42
C GLU A 285 -38.82 -17.67 2.36
N ASP A 286 -37.71 -17.19 1.78
CA ASP A 286 -37.69 -16.23 0.68
C ASP A 286 -36.59 -16.60 -0.32
N ALA A 287 -36.99 -17.24 -1.43
CA ALA A 287 -36.10 -17.70 -2.50
C ALA A 287 -35.37 -16.57 -3.27
N LYS A 288 -35.46 -15.33 -2.79
CA LYS A 288 -34.81 -14.13 -3.35
C LYS A 288 -33.58 -13.68 -2.58
N ASP A 289 -33.38 -14.13 -1.34
CA ASP A 289 -32.26 -13.70 -0.51
C ASP A 289 -31.15 -14.76 -0.58
N TRP A 290 -30.24 -14.54 -1.52
CA TRP A 290 -28.95 -15.23 -1.57
C TRP A 290 -28.13 -14.78 -0.37
N LEU A 291 -27.78 -15.73 0.49
CA LEU A 291 -26.92 -15.50 1.62
C LEU A 291 -25.53 -16.05 1.32
N PHE A 292 -24.54 -15.16 1.40
CA PHE A 292 -23.14 -15.51 1.31
C PHE A 292 -22.50 -15.38 2.69
N GLY A 293 -21.70 -16.37 3.09
CA GLY A 293 -21.09 -16.36 4.41
C GLY A 293 -19.88 -17.30 4.52
N PHE A 294 -19.10 -17.12 5.57
CA PHE A 294 -18.04 -18.04 5.96
C PHE A 294 -18.53 -18.95 7.09
N LEU A 295 -18.78 -20.21 6.77
CA LEU A 295 -19.26 -21.22 7.71
C LEU A 295 -18.10 -21.73 8.56
N VAL A 296 -18.15 -21.50 9.87
CA VAL A 296 -17.13 -21.94 10.81
C VAL A 296 -17.24 -23.44 11.04
N THR A 297 -16.26 -24.22 10.57
CA THR A 297 -16.21 -25.67 10.74
C THR A 297 -15.23 -26.11 11.83
N GLY A 298 -14.28 -25.25 12.19
CA GLY A 298 -13.25 -25.52 13.21
C GLY A 298 -12.30 -24.34 13.45
N GLY A 299 -11.03 -24.65 13.72
CA GLY A 299 -9.99 -23.69 14.07
C GLY A 299 -9.60 -23.72 15.55
N VAL A 300 -8.62 -22.88 15.94
CA VAL A 300 -8.24 -22.72 17.35
C VAL A 300 -9.22 -21.76 17.98
N LEU A 301 -10.39 -22.27 18.37
CA LEU A 301 -11.38 -21.48 19.10
C LEU A 301 -10.88 -21.27 20.54
N PRO A 302 -10.60 -20.02 20.97
CA PRO A 302 -10.36 -19.76 22.38
C PRO A 302 -11.52 -20.32 23.22
N LYS A 303 -11.26 -20.88 24.41
CA LYS A 303 -12.31 -21.43 25.29
C LYS A 303 -13.42 -20.42 25.63
N SER A 304 -13.13 -19.11 25.51
CA SER A 304 -14.04 -17.99 25.71
C SER A 304 -14.54 -17.36 24.40
N SER A 305 -14.34 -17.99 23.25
CA SER A 305 -14.79 -17.44 21.97
C SER A 305 -16.32 -17.42 21.92
N PRO A 306 -16.95 -16.28 21.56
CA PRO A 306 -18.39 -16.25 21.34
C PRO A 306 -18.81 -16.98 20.06
N ILE A 307 -17.84 -17.31 19.19
CA ILE A 307 -18.03 -18.05 17.94
C ILE A 307 -18.03 -19.56 18.23
N GLN A 308 -18.99 -20.25 17.64
CA GLN A 308 -19.20 -21.69 17.74
C GLN A 308 -19.09 -22.35 16.36
N LYS A 309 -18.88 -23.67 16.37
CA LYS A 309 -18.95 -24.47 15.15
C LYS A 309 -20.37 -24.38 14.57
N ASN A 310 -20.46 -24.27 13.25
CA ASN A 310 -21.67 -24.03 12.46
C ASN A 310 -22.25 -22.61 12.52
N ASP A 311 -21.56 -21.66 13.14
CA ASP A 311 -21.88 -20.25 12.94
C ASP A 311 -21.50 -19.84 11.52
N LEU A 312 -22.34 -19.04 10.88
CA LEU A 312 -22.08 -18.47 9.56
C LEU A 312 -21.73 -17.00 9.70
N ILE A 313 -20.48 -16.62 9.46
CA ILE A 313 -20.06 -15.22 9.49
C ILE A 313 -20.53 -14.56 8.21
N ILE A 314 -21.36 -13.52 8.32
CA ILE A 314 -21.95 -12.80 7.18
C ILE A 314 -21.49 -11.33 7.10
N GLY A 315 -20.92 -10.79 8.19
CA GLY A 315 -20.38 -9.44 8.22
C GLY A 315 -19.22 -9.24 9.19
N ILE A 316 -18.40 -8.24 8.91
CA ILE A 316 -17.28 -7.78 9.73
C ILE A 316 -17.41 -6.26 9.86
N GLU A 317 -17.47 -5.74 11.10
CA GLU A 317 -17.58 -4.30 11.37
C GLU A 317 -18.77 -3.63 10.63
N GLY A 318 -19.92 -4.30 10.61
CA GLY A 318 -21.14 -3.81 9.94
C GLY A 318 -21.07 -3.81 8.41
N LYS A 319 -20.01 -4.34 7.81
CA LYS A 319 -19.90 -4.54 6.35
C LYS A 319 -20.15 -6.00 6.01
N PRO A 320 -20.95 -6.31 4.97
CA PRO A 320 -21.07 -7.67 4.46
C PRO A 320 -19.69 -8.23 4.08
N ILE A 321 -19.50 -9.52 4.31
CA ILE A 321 -18.27 -10.15 3.85
C ILE A 321 -18.22 -10.17 2.32
N ASP A 322 -17.03 -9.95 1.77
CA ASP A 322 -16.76 -10.14 0.36
C ASP A 322 -16.02 -11.48 0.19
N PRO A 323 -16.55 -12.46 -0.56
CA PRO A 323 -15.86 -13.72 -0.85
C PRO A 323 -14.40 -13.55 -1.27
N LEU A 324 -14.14 -12.51 -2.08
CA LEU A 324 -12.85 -12.22 -2.68
C LEU A 324 -11.88 -11.66 -1.66
N LEU A 325 -12.39 -10.78 -0.80
CA LEU A 325 -11.58 -9.96 0.09
C LEU A 325 -11.76 -10.35 1.55
N LEU A 326 -12.43 -11.46 1.88
CA LEU A 326 -12.71 -11.86 3.25
C LEU A 326 -11.45 -11.88 4.12
N HIS A 327 -10.40 -12.52 3.61
CA HIS A 327 -9.11 -12.59 4.28
C HIS A 327 -8.52 -11.19 4.55
N TYR A 328 -8.64 -10.29 3.57
CA TYR A 328 -8.21 -8.91 3.70
C TYR A 328 -9.08 -8.11 4.67
N GLN A 329 -10.41 -8.28 4.63
CA GLN A 329 -11.35 -7.67 5.58
C GLN A 329 -11.01 -8.08 7.01
N VAL A 330 -10.70 -9.37 7.23
CA VAL A 330 -10.23 -9.88 8.53
C VAL A 330 -8.90 -9.23 8.90
N LEU A 331 -7.88 -9.23 8.03
CA LEU A 331 -6.56 -8.69 8.34
C LEU A 331 -6.56 -7.18 8.59
N ARG A 332 -7.42 -6.41 7.92
CA ARG A 332 -7.58 -4.97 8.15
C ARG A 332 -8.42 -4.58 9.36
N ALA A 333 -9.34 -5.45 9.76
CA ALA A 333 -10.22 -5.14 10.88
C ALA A 333 -9.40 -4.85 12.16
N PRO A 334 -9.90 -4.00 13.07
CA PRO A 334 -9.18 -3.71 14.31
C PRO A 334 -8.92 -4.99 15.12
N LYS A 335 -7.96 -4.92 16.06
CA LYS A 335 -7.62 -6.08 16.92
C LYS A 335 -8.85 -6.68 17.60
N THR A 336 -9.75 -5.84 18.10
CA THR A 336 -11.06 -6.23 18.60
C THR A 336 -12.10 -5.72 17.61
N MET A 337 -12.94 -6.62 17.12
CA MET A 337 -13.92 -6.33 16.08
C MET A 337 -15.26 -7.00 16.37
N THR A 338 -16.32 -6.50 15.75
CA THR A 338 -17.66 -7.07 15.75
C THR A 338 -17.85 -7.92 14.50
N LEU A 339 -18.24 -9.17 14.70
CA LEU A 339 -18.69 -10.06 13.63
C LEU A 339 -20.21 -10.17 13.69
N THR A 340 -20.85 -10.02 12.54
CA THR A 340 -22.27 -10.37 12.37
C THR A 340 -22.32 -11.83 11.93
N ILE A 341 -22.94 -12.67 12.74
CA ILE A 341 -23.07 -14.11 12.50
C ILE A 341 -24.53 -14.51 12.38
N LEU A 342 -24.81 -15.50 11.55
CA LEU A 342 -26.07 -16.22 11.55
C LEU A 342 -25.89 -17.53 12.34
N ARG A 343 -26.62 -17.66 13.44
CA ARG A 343 -26.69 -18.88 14.25
C ARG A 343 -28.10 -19.45 14.20
N GLY A 344 -28.28 -20.55 13.46
CA GLY A 344 -29.61 -21.06 13.17
C GLY A 344 -30.36 -20.11 12.24
N LYS A 345 -31.33 -19.36 12.76
CA LYS A 345 -32.11 -18.34 12.02
C LYS A 345 -31.95 -16.92 12.55
N GLU A 346 -31.10 -16.72 13.55
CA GLU A 346 -30.93 -15.42 14.20
C GLU A 346 -29.59 -14.79 13.81
N GLU A 347 -29.64 -13.52 13.41
CA GLU A 347 -28.45 -12.69 13.25
C GLU A 347 -28.01 -12.15 14.61
N ILE A 348 -26.74 -12.33 14.93
CA ILE A 348 -26.16 -11.97 16.22
C ILE A 348 -24.85 -11.24 15.96
N ASP A 349 -24.68 -10.07 16.57
CA ASP A 349 -23.40 -9.38 16.61
C ASP A 349 -22.57 -9.85 17.80
N VAL A 350 -21.35 -10.31 17.54
CA VAL A 350 -20.42 -10.80 18.56
C VAL A 350 -19.08 -10.10 18.47
N MET A 351 -18.57 -9.63 19.62
CA MET A 351 -17.23 -9.06 19.69
C MET A 351 -16.17 -10.16 19.82
N VAL A 352 -15.18 -10.14 18.94
CA VAL A 352 -14.05 -11.07 18.93
C VAL A 352 -12.73 -10.30 18.91
N SER A 353 -11.66 -10.95 19.31
CA SER A 353 -10.31 -10.40 19.22
C SER A 353 -9.40 -11.30 18.39
N LYS A 354 -8.57 -10.67 17.55
CA LYS A 354 -7.49 -11.31 16.83
C LYS A 354 -6.46 -11.86 17.80
N VAL A 355 -5.86 -12.98 17.40
CA VAL A 355 -4.72 -13.59 18.08
C VAL A 355 -3.50 -13.52 17.18
N LEU A 356 -2.31 -13.57 17.77
CA LEU A 356 -1.10 -13.78 17.00
C LEU A 356 -1.17 -15.16 16.34
N VAL A 357 -0.99 -15.18 15.03
CA VAL A 357 -0.90 -16.39 14.23
C VAL A 357 0.52 -16.53 13.70
N GLU A 358 1.06 -17.74 13.78
CA GLU A 358 2.31 -18.04 13.09
C GLU A 358 1.99 -18.28 11.60
N PRO A 359 2.79 -17.72 10.68
CA PRO A 359 2.60 -17.86 9.23
C PRO A 359 2.71 -19.31 8.73
#